data_AF-A0A2T4VIK7-F1
#
_entry.id   AF-A0A2T4VIK7-F1
#
_cell.length_a   1.000
_cell.length_b   1.000
_cell.length_c   1.000
_cell.angle_alpha   90.00
_cell.angle_beta   90.00
_cell.angle_gamma   90.00
#
_symmetry.space_group_name_H-M   'P 1'
#
loop_
_entity.id
_entity.type
_entity.pdbx_description
1 polymer ?
#
loop_
_entity_poly.entity_id
_entity_poly.type
_entity_poly.pdbx_seq_one_letter_code
_entity_poly.pdbx_strand_id
1 'polypeptide(L)'
;MTATYASLREQALEALQAQDARKAYSTFRWALQYPGAPELEDPEQWKEAWELFARIAASLAGEELADIIRKAAHAPKDAQALYYLGYQLIEQKLYGIAATPLARAHRLVPRQEPLLLEFITALEGAGHHEAAVETLHTLPRLVESSFMCRYRLAYNAIMSGDLEEPRRLVLGLQALLARIPPEDPNAPHYPAMAERIRQMLARAEALQAVTPLDSSDLRGWHFVVTGGVLLHLSAHGWEAGMNGRYAFVQDSVSTCLEGIRRVEAVLSQTGRLLPRVFILPERYSAILGHATARVLGVPAEPWPEQGSDAPGLVVAYDLMNLEPPLLKTLQPHRPGQVLWSHATQWTEELPFTADLTTFMYQMNFAPWGERLRLDPDARPGERTPPAEGPVEELAQGVISAKLSEDALEDLPVLSRLVAAMGSLKDAAAGGLFVQQGLRRRHLSDSPVKSGRFG
;
A
#
# COMPACT_ATOMS: atom_id res chain seq x y z
N MET A 1 25.35 11.90 4.38
CA MET A 1 26.42 11.36 3.51
C MET A 1 25.94 10.02 2.99
N THR A 2 25.80 9.86 1.69
CA THR A 2 25.43 8.58 1.06
C THR A 2 26.59 7.60 1.27
N ALA A 3 26.32 6.43 1.85
CA ALA A 3 27.35 5.41 2.03
C ALA A 3 27.86 4.93 0.66
N THR A 4 29.17 4.78 0.50
CA THR A 4 29.78 4.28 -0.74
C THR A 4 29.67 2.77 -0.82
N TYR A 5 29.74 2.19 -2.03
CA TYR A 5 29.77 0.74 -2.24
C TYR A 5 30.83 0.06 -1.35
N ALA A 6 32.06 0.59 -1.34
CA ALA A 6 33.17 0.05 -0.55
C ALA A 6 32.84 0.01 0.95
N SER A 7 32.24 1.09 1.47
CA SER A 7 31.86 1.18 2.88
C SER A 7 30.73 0.22 3.24
N LEU A 8 29.71 0.09 2.38
CA LEU A 8 28.61 -0.87 2.58
C LEU A 8 29.11 -2.32 2.54
N ARG A 9 30.02 -2.63 1.62
CA ARG A 9 30.65 -3.95 1.49
C ARG A 9 31.48 -4.31 2.72
N GLU A 10 32.33 -3.39 3.19
CA GLU A 10 33.17 -3.59 4.37
C GLU A 10 32.32 -3.86 5.62
N GLN A 11 31.33 -3.01 5.90
CA GLN A 11 30.42 -3.18 7.04
C GLN A 11 29.64 -4.50 6.97
N ALA A 12 29.24 -4.93 5.79
CA ALA A 12 28.54 -6.20 5.59
C ALA A 12 29.45 -7.41 5.84
N LEU A 13 30.72 -7.34 5.41
CA LEU A 13 31.71 -8.37 5.68
C LEU A 13 32.02 -8.48 7.18
N GLU A 14 32.19 -7.34 7.87
CA GLU A 14 32.37 -7.31 9.32
C GLU A 14 31.16 -7.91 10.05
N ALA A 15 29.94 -7.56 9.63
CA ALA A 15 28.72 -8.13 10.20
C ALA A 15 28.64 -9.66 9.99
N LEU A 16 29.01 -10.17 8.81
CA LEU A 16 29.10 -11.62 8.58
C LEU A 16 30.17 -12.31 9.43
N GLN A 17 31.34 -11.68 9.61
CA GLN A 17 32.39 -12.20 10.51
C GLN A 17 31.90 -12.29 11.95
N ALA A 18 31.07 -11.33 12.37
CA ALA A 18 30.37 -11.32 13.66
C ALA A 18 29.13 -12.25 13.70
N GLN A 19 28.89 -13.05 12.65
CA GLN A 19 27.73 -13.94 12.51
C GLN A 19 26.37 -13.23 12.53
N ASP A 20 26.34 -11.93 12.19
CA ASP A 20 25.13 -11.12 12.11
C ASP A 20 24.70 -10.92 10.64
N ALA A 21 24.13 -11.98 10.06
CA ALA A 21 23.66 -11.95 8.68
C ALA A 21 22.52 -10.95 8.45
N ARG A 22 21.72 -10.64 9.49
CA ARG A 22 20.63 -9.66 9.39
C ARG A 22 21.16 -8.24 9.24
N LYS A 23 22.18 -7.87 10.04
CA LYS A 23 22.88 -6.59 9.90
C LYS A 23 23.64 -6.50 8.58
N ALA A 24 24.27 -7.60 8.15
CA ALA A 24 24.93 -7.66 6.85
C ALA A 24 23.93 -7.37 5.72
N TYR A 25 22.75 -8.00 5.76
CA TYR A 25 21.69 -7.75 4.80
C TYR A 25 21.16 -6.30 4.85
N SER A 26 20.79 -5.79 6.04
CA SER A 26 20.22 -4.45 6.17
C SER A 26 21.17 -3.34 5.70
N THR A 27 22.48 -3.60 5.80
CA THR A 27 23.54 -2.71 5.30
C THR A 27 23.75 -2.89 3.81
N PHE A 28 24.04 -4.12 3.35
CA PHE A 28 24.47 -4.36 1.97
C PHE A 28 23.37 -4.23 0.93
N ARG A 29 22.09 -4.43 1.32
CA ARG A 29 20.96 -4.35 0.39
C ARG A 29 20.94 -3.05 -0.41
N TRP A 30 21.40 -1.93 0.17
CA TRP A 30 21.42 -0.63 -0.49
C TRP A 30 22.40 -0.57 -1.68
N ALA A 31 23.45 -1.39 -1.69
CA ALA A 31 24.34 -1.50 -2.84
C ALA A 31 23.71 -2.29 -4.00
N LEU A 32 22.75 -3.17 -3.69
CA LEU A 32 22.12 -4.08 -4.66
C LEU A 32 20.77 -3.59 -5.15
N GLN A 33 20.05 -2.78 -4.37
CA GLN A 33 18.76 -2.23 -4.74
C GLN A 33 18.88 -1.31 -5.95
N TYR A 34 17.91 -1.41 -6.87
CA TYR A 34 17.86 -0.67 -8.12
C TYR A 34 18.05 0.85 -7.89
N PRO A 35 18.89 1.52 -8.70
CA PRO A 35 19.57 1.03 -9.91
C PRO A 35 20.82 0.16 -9.66
N GLY A 36 21.13 -0.16 -8.41
CA GLY A 36 22.39 -0.77 -7.98
C GLY A 36 23.50 0.28 -7.86
N ALA A 37 24.54 -0.06 -7.10
CA ALA A 37 25.73 0.78 -7.04
C ALA A 37 26.40 0.87 -8.44
N PRO A 38 26.90 2.04 -8.87
CA PRO A 38 27.55 2.19 -10.18
C PRO A 38 28.69 1.21 -10.45
N GLU A 39 29.40 0.81 -9.40
CA GLU A 39 30.49 -0.17 -9.43
C GLU A 39 30.03 -1.53 -9.96
N LEU A 40 28.74 -1.88 -9.82
CA LEU A 40 28.20 -3.14 -10.31
C LEU A 40 28.19 -3.25 -11.85
N GLU A 41 28.46 -2.17 -12.60
CA GLU A 41 28.69 -2.26 -14.04
C GLU A 41 29.94 -3.09 -14.37
N ASP A 42 30.96 -3.04 -13.52
CA ASP A 42 32.17 -3.86 -13.64
C ASP A 42 31.87 -5.35 -13.35
N PRO A 43 32.24 -6.28 -14.24
CA PRO A 43 31.94 -7.71 -14.05
C PRO A 43 32.56 -8.34 -12.79
N GLU A 44 33.73 -7.90 -12.34
CA GLU A 44 34.37 -8.45 -11.14
C GLU A 44 33.68 -7.92 -9.88
N GLN A 45 33.37 -6.62 -9.83
CA GLN A 45 32.58 -6.04 -8.74
C GLN A 45 31.16 -6.60 -8.67
N TRP A 46 30.54 -6.87 -9.82
CA TRP A 46 29.28 -7.61 -9.90
C TRP A 46 29.41 -8.97 -9.21
N LYS A 47 30.35 -9.78 -9.67
CA LYS A 47 30.57 -11.13 -9.15
C LYS A 47 30.80 -11.09 -7.65
N GLU A 48 31.69 -10.22 -7.19
CA GLU A 48 32.01 -10.06 -5.77
C GLU A 48 30.80 -9.64 -4.92
N ALA A 49 30.03 -8.66 -5.38
CA ALA A 49 28.83 -8.20 -4.67
C ALA A 49 27.79 -9.31 -4.54
N TRP A 50 27.51 -10.02 -5.63
CA TRP A 50 26.51 -11.09 -5.62
C TRP A 50 27.01 -12.35 -4.91
N GLU A 51 28.31 -12.66 -4.91
CA GLU A 51 28.87 -13.72 -4.05
C GLU A 51 28.74 -13.36 -2.56
N LEU A 52 28.98 -12.11 -2.18
CA LEU A 52 28.72 -11.64 -0.82
C LEU A 52 27.24 -11.78 -0.47
N PHE A 53 26.34 -11.38 -1.37
CA PHE A 53 24.90 -11.55 -1.15
C PHE A 53 24.49 -13.02 -1.05
N ALA A 54 25.08 -13.92 -1.83
CA ALA A 54 24.84 -15.36 -1.72
C ALA A 54 25.23 -15.89 -0.33
N ARG A 55 26.34 -15.41 0.26
CA ARG A 55 26.75 -15.79 1.62
C ARG A 55 25.76 -15.29 2.69
N ILE A 56 25.27 -14.06 2.51
CA ILE A 56 24.21 -13.49 3.37
C ILE A 56 22.93 -14.34 3.23
N ALA A 57 22.50 -14.61 2.01
CA ALA A 57 21.29 -15.37 1.70
C ALA A 57 21.37 -16.81 2.23
N ALA A 58 22.51 -17.50 2.07
CA ALA A 58 22.71 -18.85 2.63
C ALA A 58 22.45 -18.90 4.14
N SER A 59 22.86 -17.84 4.86
CA SER A 59 22.67 -17.74 6.31
C SER A 59 21.24 -17.40 6.73
N LEU A 60 20.46 -16.73 5.88
CA LEU A 60 19.11 -16.23 6.22
C LEU A 60 17.98 -17.10 5.65
N ALA A 61 18.16 -17.63 4.43
CA ALA A 61 17.13 -18.27 3.63
C ALA A 61 17.56 -19.67 3.11
N GLY A 62 18.81 -20.09 3.33
CA GLY A 62 19.33 -21.40 2.92
C GLY A 62 20.04 -21.42 1.57
N GLU A 63 20.61 -22.58 1.24
CA GLU A 63 21.52 -22.75 0.09
C GLU A 63 20.82 -22.67 -1.27
N GLU A 64 19.53 -22.99 -1.35
CA GLU A 64 18.80 -22.99 -2.62
C GLU A 64 18.83 -21.60 -3.29
N LEU A 65 18.46 -20.55 -2.56
CA LEU A 65 18.54 -19.18 -3.06
C LEU A 65 19.99 -18.75 -3.30
N ALA A 66 20.92 -19.16 -2.43
CA ALA A 66 22.34 -18.82 -2.55
C ALA A 66 22.95 -19.38 -3.84
N ASP A 67 22.61 -20.61 -4.24
CA ASP A 67 23.08 -21.23 -5.49
C ASP A 67 22.59 -20.47 -6.72
N ILE A 68 21.36 -19.96 -6.68
CA ILE A 68 20.77 -19.15 -7.76
C ILE A 68 21.54 -17.83 -7.88
N ILE A 69 21.83 -17.20 -6.75
CA ILE A 69 22.63 -15.97 -6.70
C ILE A 69 24.04 -16.22 -7.25
N ARG A 70 24.74 -17.29 -6.82
CA ARG A 70 26.09 -17.63 -7.31
C ARG A 70 26.11 -17.84 -8.83
N LYS A 71 25.12 -18.55 -9.38
CA LYS A 71 25.02 -18.77 -10.83
C LYS A 71 24.98 -17.43 -11.59
N ALA A 72 24.15 -16.49 -11.15
CA ALA A 72 24.08 -15.16 -11.75
C ALA A 72 25.33 -14.29 -11.48
N ALA A 73 25.99 -14.47 -10.33
CA ALA A 73 27.26 -13.80 -10.01
C ALA A 73 28.37 -14.19 -11.00
N HIS A 74 28.47 -15.48 -11.34
CA HIS A 74 29.46 -16.01 -12.28
C HIS A 74 29.09 -15.83 -13.76
N ALA A 75 27.86 -15.44 -14.06
CA ALA A 75 27.37 -15.27 -15.42
C ALA A 75 26.69 -13.89 -15.66
N PRO A 76 27.42 -12.76 -15.47
CA PRO A 76 26.86 -11.40 -15.56
C PRO A 76 26.36 -10.99 -16.96
N LYS A 77 26.57 -11.84 -17.97
CA LYS A 77 26.13 -11.66 -19.36
C LYS A 77 25.14 -12.73 -19.83
N ASP A 78 24.73 -13.63 -18.94
CA ASP A 78 23.70 -14.62 -19.22
C ASP A 78 22.33 -14.07 -18.80
N ALA A 79 21.54 -13.63 -19.79
CA ALA A 79 20.22 -13.07 -19.55
C ALA A 79 19.28 -14.05 -18.84
N GLN A 80 19.41 -15.37 -19.08
CA GLN A 80 18.54 -16.38 -18.45
C GLN A 80 18.89 -16.57 -16.97
N ALA A 81 20.18 -16.59 -16.63
CA ALA A 81 20.63 -16.66 -15.24
C ALA A 81 20.20 -15.42 -14.45
N LEU A 82 20.33 -14.24 -15.05
CA LEU A 82 19.90 -12.97 -14.46
C LEU A 82 18.37 -12.90 -14.29
N TYR A 83 17.61 -13.34 -15.31
CA TYR A 83 16.16 -13.46 -15.24
C TYR A 83 15.73 -14.37 -14.08
N TYR A 84 16.33 -15.55 -13.97
CA TYR A 84 15.96 -16.52 -12.94
C TYR A 84 16.28 -16.00 -11.54
N LEU A 85 17.42 -15.32 -11.35
CA LEU A 85 17.71 -14.61 -10.10
C LEU A 85 16.63 -13.56 -9.80
N GLY A 86 16.31 -12.70 -10.77
CA GLY A 86 15.27 -11.67 -10.62
C GLY A 86 13.92 -12.25 -10.20
N TYR A 87 13.47 -13.30 -10.90
CA TYR A 87 12.23 -14.01 -10.61
C TYR A 87 12.21 -14.55 -9.18
N GLN A 88 13.28 -15.22 -8.73
CA GLN A 88 13.35 -15.76 -7.38
C GLN A 88 13.35 -14.67 -6.31
N LEU A 89 13.98 -13.53 -6.58
CA LEU A 89 13.95 -12.39 -5.68
C LEU A 89 12.55 -11.75 -5.59
N ILE A 90 11.78 -11.74 -6.68
CA ILE A 90 10.37 -11.32 -6.69
C ILE A 90 9.52 -12.23 -5.79
N GLU A 91 9.70 -13.55 -5.87
CA GLU A 91 8.99 -14.52 -5.00
C GLU A 91 9.27 -14.28 -3.52
N GLN A 92 10.48 -13.80 -3.18
CA GLN A 92 10.86 -13.40 -1.83
C GLN A 92 10.47 -11.96 -1.47
N LYS A 93 9.70 -11.27 -2.34
CA LYS A 93 9.31 -9.85 -2.21
C LYS A 93 10.48 -8.87 -2.11
N LEU A 94 11.66 -9.24 -2.63
CA LEU A 94 12.86 -8.43 -2.69
C LEU A 94 12.91 -7.58 -3.97
N TYR A 95 11.80 -6.91 -4.29
CA TYR A 95 11.57 -6.22 -5.56
C TYR A 95 12.70 -5.26 -5.96
N GLY A 96 13.17 -4.43 -5.01
CA GLY A 96 14.25 -3.48 -5.27
C GLY A 96 15.57 -4.15 -5.66
N ILE A 97 15.90 -5.28 -5.03
CA ILE A 97 17.11 -6.07 -5.37
C ILE A 97 16.88 -6.82 -6.68
N ALA A 98 15.67 -7.35 -6.91
CA ALA A 98 15.29 -8.08 -8.13
C ALA A 98 15.40 -7.22 -9.39
N ALA A 99 15.05 -5.93 -9.29
CA ALA A 99 15.08 -5.00 -10.41
C ALA A 99 16.50 -4.80 -10.99
N THR A 100 17.56 -4.91 -10.19
CA THR A 100 18.95 -4.74 -10.65
C THR A 100 19.42 -5.81 -11.66
N PRO A 101 19.36 -7.13 -11.37
CA PRO A 101 19.69 -8.16 -12.35
C PRO A 101 18.71 -8.19 -13.52
N LEU A 102 17.43 -7.88 -13.31
CA LEU A 102 16.44 -7.79 -14.39
C LEU A 102 16.74 -6.63 -15.35
N ALA A 103 17.16 -5.47 -14.84
CA ALA A 103 17.61 -4.36 -15.67
C ALA A 103 18.84 -4.73 -16.51
N ARG A 104 19.80 -5.46 -15.93
CA ARG A 104 20.98 -5.97 -16.66
C ARG A 104 20.58 -6.99 -17.73
N ALA A 105 19.68 -7.93 -17.41
CA ALA A 105 19.17 -8.91 -18.35
C ALA A 105 18.42 -8.22 -19.51
N HIS A 106 17.62 -7.19 -19.20
CA HIS A 106 16.88 -6.42 -20.20
C HIS A 106 17.81 -5.70 -21.18
N ARG A 107 18.92 -5.13 -20.71
CA ARG A 107 19.93 -4.52 -21.61
C ARG A 107 20.53 -5.52 -22.60
N LEU A 108 20.63 -6.80 -22.24
CA LEU A 108 21.15 -7.86 -23.12
C LEU A 108 20.13 -8.29 -24.17
N VAL A 109 18.84 -8.35 -23.80
CA VAL A 109 17.74 -8.82 -24.66
C VAL A 109 16.50 -7.90 -24.58
N PRO A 110 16.61 -6.63 -25.04
CA PRO A 110 15.63 -5.58 -24.71
C PRO A 110 14.24 -5.76 -25.33
N ARG A 111 14.06 -6.70 -26.27
CA ARG A 111 12.77 -6.96 -26.94
C ARG A 111 12.07 -8.23 -26.44
N GLN A 112 12.62 -8.90 -25.44
CA GLN A 112 11.99 -10.09 -24.87
C GLN A 112 10.91 -9.65 -23.88
N GLU A 113 9.66 -9.67 -24.34
CA GLU A 113 8.51 -9.19 -23.56
C GLU A 113 8.36 -9.86 -22.18
N PRO A 114 8.45 -11.20 -22.01
CA PRO A 114 8.35 -11.82 -20.69
C PRO A 114 9.36 -11.25 -19.68
N LEU A 115 10.61 -11.07 -20.10
CA LEU A 115 11.66 -10.51 -19.24
C LEU A 115 11.39 -9.04 -18.91
N LEU A 116 10.94 -8.25 -19.89
CA LEU A 116 10.52 -6.87 -19.65
C LEU A 116 9.40 -6.81 -18.61
N LEU A 117 8.37 -7.65 -18.71
CA LEU A 117 7.24 -7.64 -17.79
C LEU A 117 7.64 -8.02 -16.36
N GLU A 118 8.59 -8.94 -16.18
CA GLU A 118 9.17 -9.22 -14.87
C GLU A 118 9.99 -8.04 -14.34
N PHE A 119 10.78 -7.38 -15.18
CA PHE A 119 11.51 -6.17 -14.79
C PHE A 119 10.56 -5.05 -14.34
N ILE A 120 9.49 -4.79 -15.10
CA ILE A 120 8.45 -3.82 -14.71
C ILE A 120 7.77 -4.23 -13.40
N THR A 121 7.50 -5.52 -13.18
CA THR A 121 6.92 -6.02 -11.93
C THR A 121 7.85 -5.76 -10.74
N ALA A 122 9.17 -5.94 -10.90
CA ALA A 122 10.15 -5.59 -9.86
C ALA A 122 10.21 -4.08 -9.59
N LEU A 123 10.14 -3.23 -10.63
CA LEU A 123 10.09 -1.78 -10.46
C LEU A 123 8.81 -1.35 -9.72
N GLU A 124 7.66 -1.90 -10.07
CA GLU A 124 6.38 -1.63 -9.41
C GLU A 124 6.41 -2.02 -7.92
N GLY A 125 6.88 -3.24 -7.60
CA GLY A 125 6.96 -3.69 -6.21
C GLY A 125 7.95 -2.88 -5.35
N ALA A 126 8.94 -2.26 -5.99
CA ALA A 126 9.88 -1.32 -5.37
C ALA A 126 9.37 0.13 -5.36
N GLY A 127 8.25 0.42 -6.02
CA GLY A 127 7.66 1.75 -6.16
C GLY A 127 8.36 2.70 -7.13
N HIS A 128 9.20 2.17 -8.02
CA HIS A 128 9.91 2.89 -9.09
C HIS A 128 9.05 3.03 -10.34
N HIS A 129 7.85 3.60 -10.20
CA HIS A 129 6.89 3.74 -11.30
C HIS A 129 7.41 4.62 -12.45
N GLU A 130 8.15 5.69 -12.16
CA GLU A 130 8.76 6.55 -13.17
C GLU A 130 9.77 5.78 -14.03
N ALA A 131 10.64 4.98 -13.42
CA ALA A 131 11.59 4.14 -14.14
C ALA A 131 10.89 3.07 -15.00
N ALA A 132 9.73 2.57 -14.56
CA ALA A 132 8.91 1.65 -15.35
C ALA A 132 8.33 2.34 -16.60
N VAL A 133 7.82 3.58 -16.45
CA VAL A 133 7.37 4.42 -17.57
C VAL A 133 8.51 4.69 -18.56
N GLU A 134 9.66 5.16 -18.06
CA GLU A 134 10.85 5.41 -18.88
C GLU A 134 11.28 4.17 -19.66
N THR A 135 11.33 3.01 -19.00
CA THR A 135 11.70 1.73 -19.63
C THR A 135 10.73 1.39 -20.76
N LEU A 136 9.42 1.48 -20.53
CA LEU A 136 8.40 1.16 -21.54
C LEU A 136 8.42 2.13 -22.73
N HIS A 137 8.74 3.40 -22.50
CA HIS A 137 8.91 4.39 -23.56
C HIS A 137 10.04 4.08 -24.52
N THR A 138 11.06 3.31 -24.11
CA THR A 138 12.13 2.87 -25.02
C THR A 138 11.66 1.83 -26.05
N LEU A 139 10.46 1.26 -25.88
CA LEU A 139 9.91 0.17 -26.69
C LEU A 139 8.52 0.50 -27.26
N PRO A 140 8.34 1.61 -28.00
CA PRO A 140 7.02 2.10 -28.41
C PRO A 140 6.23 1.09 -29.25
N ARG A 141 6.91 0.35 -30.15
CA ARG A 141 6.27 -0.69 -30.97
C ARG A 141 5.70 -1.83 -30.13
N LEU A 142 6.38 -2.22 -29.05
CA LEU A 142 5.91 -3.28 -28.17
C LEU A 142 4.70 -2.79 -27.35
N VAL A 143 4.74 -1.54 -26.87
CA VAL A 143 3.59 -0.88 -26.21
C VAL A 143 2.39 -0.73 -27.15
N GLU A 144 2.61 -0.55 -28.46
CA GLU A 144 1.53 -0.50 -29.44
C GLU A 144 0.88 -1.87 -29.70
N SER A 145 1.64 -2.96 -29.63
CA SER A 145 1.16 -4.30 -29.98
C SER A 145 0.78 -5.19 -28.79
N SER A 146 1.37 -4.96 -27.60
CA SER A 146 1.13 -5.77 -26.40
C SER A 146 0.14 -5.09 -25.47
N PHE A 147 -0.94 -5.82 -25.13
CA PHE A 147 -1.91 -5.38 -24.13
C PHE A 147 -1.22 -5.14 -22.77
N MET A 148 -0.35 -6.06 -22.36
CA MET A 148 0.32 -6.00 -21.07
C MET A 148 1.26 -4.81 -20.99
N CYS A 149 2.09 -4.57 -22.01
CA CYS A 149 2.99 -3.42 -22.02
C CYS A 149 2.22 -2.09 -22.00
N ARG A 150 1.13 -1.97 -22.78
CA ARG A 150 0.29 -0.78 -22.79
C ARG A 150 -0.42 -0.54 -21.45
N TYR A 151 -0.99 -1.60 -20.87
CA TYR A 151 -1.62 -1.53 -19.56
C TYR A 151 -0.62 -1.09 -18.49
N ARG A 152 0.58 -1.70 -18.48
CA ARG A 152 1.64 -1.39 -17.53
C ARG A 152 2.10 0.07 -17.66
N LEU A 153 2.23 0.59 -18.89
CA LEU A 153 2.56 2.00 -19.10
C LEU A 153 1.47 2.91 -18.50
N ALA A 154 0.21 2.66 -18.84
CA ALA A 154 -0.90 3.44 -18.30
C ALA A 154 -1.00 3.37 -16.77
N TYR A 155 -0.80 2.19 -16.19
CA TYR A 155 -0.82 2.00 -14.74
C TYR A 155 0.33 2.76 -14.06
N ASN A 156 1.56 2.58 -14.52
CA ASN A 156 2.73 3.23 -13.91
C ASN A 156 2.73 4.75 -14.10
N ALA A 157 2.17 5.25 -15.21
CA ALA A 157 1.95 6.68 -15.42
C ALA A 157 1.02 7.26 -14.34
N ILE A 158 -0.15 6.62 -14.10
CA ILE A 158 -1.06 7.02 -13.01
C ILE A 158 -0.34 6.97 -11.66
N MET A 159 0.40 5.90 -11.38
CA MET A 159 1.12 5.71 -10.12
C MET A 159 2.34 6.63 -9.94
N SER A 160 2.72 7.36 -10.98
CA SER A 160 3.71 8.45 -10.96
C SER A 160 3.06 9.84 -10.98
N GLY A 161 1.73 9.92 -11.01
CA GLY A 161 0.98 11.17 -11.04
C GLY A 161 0.65 11.71 -12.43
N ASP A 162 1.08 11.05 -13.52
CA ASP A 162 0.70 11.44 -14.89
C ASP A 162 -0.68 10.87 -15.24
N LEU A 163 -1.65 11.78 -15.38
CA LEU A 163 -3.02 11.47 -15.81
C LEU A 163 -3.25 11.69 -17.31
N GLU A 164 -2.35 12.37 -18.01
CA GLU A 164 -2.48 12.67 -19.44
C GLU A 164 -2.07 11.49 -20.32
N GLU A 165 -0.98 10.81 -19.97
CA GLU A 165 -0.57 9.59 -20.65
C GLU A 165 -1.64 8.49 -20.67
N PRO A 166 -2.17 8.03 -19.52
CA PRO A 166 -3.20 7.00 -19.49
C PRO A 166 -4.47 7.39 -20.29
N ARG A 167 -4.85 8.67 -20.32
CA ARG A 167 -5.95 9.17 -21.18
C ARG A 167 -5.69 8.93 -22.66
N ARG A 168 -4.45 9.15 -23.13
CA ARG A 168 -4.07 8.87 -24.53
C ARG A 168 -4.05 7.37 -24.83
N LEU A 169 -3.69 6.54 -23.83
CA LEU A 169 -3.50 5.10 -24.01
C LEU A 169 -4.81 4.29 -24.00
N VAL A 170 -5.84 4.76 -23.30
CA VAL A 170 -7.06 3.98 -23.00
C VAL A 170 -7.78 3.47 -24.25
N LEU A 171 -7.87 4.28 -25.32
CA LEU A 171 -8.53 3.87 -26.57
C LEU A 171 -7.81 2.70 -27.25
N GLY A 172 -6.47 2.75 -27.30
CA GLY A 172 -5.71 1.65 -27.86
C GLY A 172 -5.68 0.42 -26.95
N LEU A 173 -5.83 0.59 -25.63
CA LEU A 173 -5.98 -0.54 -24.71
C LEU A 173 -7.28 -1.30 -24.98
N GLN A 174 -8.38 -0.59 -25.23
CA GLN A 174 -9.66 -1.20 -25.64
C GLN A 174 -9.55 -1.89 -27.01
N ALA A 175 -8.86 -1.27 -27.98
CA ALA A 175 -8.64 -1.86 -29.29
C ALA A 175 -7.81 -3.14 -29.22
N LEU A 176 -6.81 -3.21 -28.34
CA LEU A 176 -6.03 -4.42 -28.10
C LEU A 176 -6.89 -5.49 -27.43
N LEU A 177 -7.67 -5.14 -26.40
CA LEU A 177 -8.56 -6.08 -25.71
C LEU A 177 -9.51 -6.81 -26.67
N ALA A 178 -10.07 -6.10 -27.65
CA ALA A 178 -10.97 -6.69 -28.66
C ALA A 178 -10.29 -7.69 -29.61
N ARG A 179 -8.96 -7.73 -29.66
CA ARG A 179 -8.16 -8.62 -30.52
C ARG A 179 -7.57 -9.81 -29.78
N ILE A 180 -7.75 -9.88 -28.46
CA ILE A 180 -7.18 -10.96 -27.65
C ILE A 180 -7.93 -12.26 -27.96
N PRO A 181 -7.22 -13.33 -28.35
CA PRO A 181 -7.85 -14.61 -28.62
C PRO A 181 -8.53 -15.16 -27.35
N PRO A 182 -9.76 -15.70 -27.43
CA PRO A 182 -10.45 -16.30 -26.28
C PRO A 182 -9.68 -17.44 -25.62
N GLU A 183 -8.79 -18.11 -26.37
CA GLU A 183 -7.93 -19.20 -25.90
C GLU A 183 -6.68 -18.72 -25.13
N ASP A 184 -6.36 -17.43 -25.10
CA ASP A 184 -5.28 -16.90 -24.26
C ASP A 184 -5.64 -17.19 -22.78
N PRO A 185 -4.81 -17.93 -22.03
CA PRO A 185 -5.07 -18.25 -20.62
C PRO A 185 -5.33 -17.03 -19.74
N ASN A 186 -4.80 -15.87 -20.12
CA ASN A 186 -4.96 -14.61 -19.39
C ASN A 186 -6.13 -13.75 -19.89
N ALA A 187 -6.81 -14.13 -20.99
CA ALA A 187 -7.94 -13.39 -21.56
C ALA A 187 -9.02 -13.00 -20.54
N PRO A 188 -9.41 -13.85 -19.55
CA PRO A 188 -10.40 -13.50 -18.55
C PRO A 188 -10.00 -12.33 -17.63
N HIS A 189 -8.70 -12.05 -17.48
CA HIS A 189 -8.20 -11.04 -16.55
C HIS A 189 -8.07 -9.64 -17.18
N TYR A 190 -7.81 -9.57 -18.48
CA TYR A 190 -7.55 -8.31 -19.18
C TYR A 190 -8.69 -7.29 -19.14
N PRO A 191 -9.99 -7.66 -19.24
CA PRO A 191 -11.07 -6.69 -19.09
C PRO A 191 -11.04 -5.94 -17.75
N ALA A 192 -10.78 -6.65 -16.65
CA ALA A 192 -10.70 -6.05 -15.31
C ALA A 192 -9.50 -5.10 -15.17
N MET A 193 -8.40 -5.38 -15.89
CA MET A 193 -7.22 -4.53 -15.93
C MET A 193 -7.48 -3.23 -16.69
N ALA A 194 -8.06 -3.30 -17.90
CA ALA A 194 -8.42 -2.11 -18.67
C ALA A 194 -9.45 -1.24 -17.93
N GLU A 195 -10.42 -1.89 -17.29
CA GLU A 195 -11.44 -1.23 -16.50
C GLU A 195 -10.84 -0.51 -15.27
N ARG A 196 -9.81 -1.08 -14.63
CA ARG A 196 -9.10 -0.41 -13.53
C ARG A 196 -8.53 0.96 -13.93
N ILE A 197 -7.88 1.04 -15.10
CA ILE A 197 -7.32 2.30 -15.62
C ILE A 197 -8.44 3.33 -15.82
N ARG A 198 -9.54 2.91 -16.47
CA ARG A 198 -10.70 3.79 -16.71
C ARG A 198 -11.30 4.30 -15.40
N GLN A 199 -11.40 3.43 -14.39
CA GLN A 199 -11.92 3.80 -13.08
C GLN A 199 -11.02 4.79 -12.34
N MET A 200 -9.69 4.61 -12.38
CA MET A 200 -8.73 5.55 -11.79
C MET A 200 -8.83 6.92 -12.46
N LEU A 201 -8.88 6.97 -13.79
CA LEU A 201 -9.06 8.21 -14.55
C LEU A 201 -10.37 8.93 -14.20
N ALA A 202 -11.49 8.20 -14.19
CA ALA A 202 -12.78 8.78 -13.84
C ALA A 202 -12.79 9.36 -12.41
N ARG A 203 -12.14 8.68 -11.45
CA ARG A 203 -11.97 9.21 -10.09
C ARG A 203 -11.11 10.46 -10.04
N ALA A 204 -10.02 10.49 -10.80
CA ALA A 204 -9.15 11.67 -10.87
C ALA A 204 -9.89 12.87 -11.47
N GLU A 205 -10.64 12.67 -12.56
CA GLU A 205 -11.44 13.71 -13.20
C GLU A 205 -12.49 14.32 -12.26
N ALA A 206 -13.16 13.49 -11.46
CA ALA A 206 -14.11 13.99 -10.47
C ALA A 206 -13.47 14.86 -9.38
N LEU A 207 -12.19 14.64 -9.09
CA LEU A 207 -11.46 15.32 -8.02
C LEU A 207 -10.69 16.57 -8.48
N GLN A 208 -10.30 16.67 -9.76
CA GLN A 208 -9.47 17.76 -10.29
C GLN A 208 -10.00 19.17 -10.03
N ALA A 209 -11.33 19.33 -9.88
CA ALA A 209 -11.94 20.63 -9.59
C ALA A 209 -11.87 21.04 -8.11
N VAL A 210 -11.58 20.11 -7.19
CA VAL A 210 -11.67 20.35 -5.74
C VAL A 210 -10.37 20.08 -4.98
N THR A 211 -9.37 19.48 -5.63
CA THR A 211 -8.07 19.14 -5.03
C THR A 211 -6.99 19.06 -6.13
N PRO A 212 -5.71 19.36 -5.83
CA PRO A 212 -4.68 19.48 -6.87
C PRO A 212 -4.26 18.15 -7.51
N LEU A 213 -4.40 17.02 -6.81
CA LEU A 213 -3.85 15.72 -7.24
C LEU A 213 -2.34 15.76 -7.56
N ASP A 214 -1.58 16.58 -6.83
CA ASP A 214 -0.12 16.61 -6.93
C ASP A 214 0.53 15.54 -6.02
N SER A 215 1.86 15.54 -5.92
CA SER A 215 2.63 14.59 -5.11
C SER A 215 2.46 14.75 -3.60
N SER A 216 1.67 15.72 -3.13
CA SER A 216 1.34 15.96 -1.72
C SER A 216 -0.11 15.61 -1.36
N ASP A 217 -0.98 15.39 -2.37
CA ASP A 217 -2.42 15.17 -2.18
C ASP A 217 -2.76 13.72 -1.82
N LEU A 218 -2.48 13.33 -0.57
CA LEU A 218 -2.68 11.96 -0.11
C LEU A 218 -4.16 11.52 -0.17
N ARG A 219 -5.09 12.40 0.20
CA ARG A 219 -6.53 12.06 0.19
C ARG A 219 -7.03 11.83 -1.22
N GLY A 220 -6.68 12.72 -2.15
CA GLY A 220 -7.06 12.61 -3.54
C GLY A 220 -6.52 11.32 -4.15
N TRP A 221 -5.22 11.06 -4.00
CA TRP A 221 -4.61 9.85 -4.54
C TRP A 221 -5.08 8.56 -3.88
N HIS A 222 -5.36 8.56 -2.58
CA HIS A 222 -5.97 7.41 -1.91
C HIS A 222 -7.30 7.04 -2.59
N PHE A 223 -8.17 8.02 -2.83
CA PHE A 223 -9.43 7.76 -3.52
C PHE A 223 -9.22 7.35 -4.98
N VAL A 224 -8.34 8.01 -5.73
CA VAL A 224 -8.06 7.64 -7.13
C VAL A 224 -7.61 6.19 -7.24
N VAL A 225 -6.73 5.74 -6.36
CA VAL A 225 -6.13 4.40 -6.42
C VAL A 225 -7.07 3.33 -5.89
N THR A 226 -7.69 3.53 -4.72
CA THR A 226 -8.46 2.48 -4.02
C THR A 226 -9.98 2.67 -4.11
N GLY A 227 -10.43 3.91 -4.30
CA GLY A 227 -11.82 4.32 -4.14
C GLY A 227 -12.29 4.46 -2.68
N GLY A 228 -11.39 4.30 -1.70
CA GLY A 228 -11.66 4.57 -0.30
C GLY A 228 -11.58 6.05 0.05
N VAL A 229 -12.22 6.46 1.14
CA VAL A 229 -12.15 7.84 1.65
C VAL A 229 -11.18 7.88 2.83
N LEU A 230 -10.13 8.72 2.73
CA LEU A 230 -9.18 8.95 3.82
C LEU A 230 -9.63 10.16 4.66
N LEU A 231 -9.97 9.93 5.92
CA LEU A 231 -10.63 10.92 6.76
C LEU A 231 -9.66 11.89 7.44
N HIS A 232 -8.43 11.46 7.74
CA HIS A 232 -7.45 12.19 8.54
C HIS A 232 -6.06 12.14 7.91
N LEU A 233 -5.31 13.23 8.08
CA LEU A 233 -3.92 13.35 7.65
C LEU A 233 -3.05 13.69 8.86
N SER A 234 -1.87 13.09 8.95
CA SER A 234 -0.86 13.50 9.92
C SER A 234 -0.49 14.98 9.71
N ALA A 235 -0.60 15.78 10.77
CA ALA A 235 -0.06 17.14 10.80
C ALA A 235 1.48 17.16 10.87
N HIS A 236 2.12 16.02 11.16
CA HIS A 236 3.55 15.89 11.35
C HIS A 236 4.24 15.14 10.22
N GLY A 237 5.55 15.35 10.07
CA GLY A 237 6.40 14.59 9.17
C GLY A 237 6.43 15.08 7.72
N TRP A 238 5.79 16.22 7.40
CA TRP A 238 5.83 16.81 6.06
C TRP A 238 7.26 17.09 5.58
N GLU A 239 8.08 17.74 6.41
CA GLU A 239 9.50 18.01 6.10
C GLU A 239 10.34 16.73 6.01
N ALA A 240 9.92 15.65 6.69
CA ALA A 240 10.53 14.33 6.62
C ALA A 240 9.99 13.50 5.44
N GLY A 241 9.18 14.09 4.56
CA GLY A 241 8.62 13.45 3.38
C GLY A 241 7.52 12.43 3.68
N MET A 242 6.81 12.54 4.80
CA MET A 242 5.71 11.61 5.13
C MET A 242 4.39 11.95 4.46
N ASN A 243 4.20 13.20 4.04
CA ASN A 243 3.09 13.65 3.19
C ASN A 243 1.70 13.21 3.70
N GLY A 244 1.42 13.48 4.98
CA GLY A 244 0.15 13.16 5.62
C GLY A 244 0.01 11.74 6.18
N ARG A 245 1.02 10.86 6.02
CA ARG A 245 1.07 9.54 6.68
C ARG A 245 1.81 9.60 8.02
N TYR A 246 1.51 8.66 8.91
CA TYR A 246 2.30 8.45 10.13
C TYR A 246 3.44 7.47 9.87
N ALA A 247 4.68 7.85 10.19
CA ALA A 247 5.80 6.90 10.25
C ALA A 247 5.68 6.04 11.51
N PHE A 248 5.40 6.68 12.63
CA PHE A 248 5.19 6.08 13.93
C PHE A 248 4.06 6.84 14.61
N VAL A 249 3.12 6.13 15.21
CA VAL A 249 2.04 6.73 16.00
C VAL A 249 1.78 5.89 17.25
N GLN A 250 1.78 6.57 18.40
CA GLN A 250 1.10 6.03 19.60
C GLN A 250 -0.29 6.62 19.60
N ASP A 251 -1.25 5.85 19.13
CA ASP A 251 -2.61 6.30 18.96
C ASP A 251 -3.27 6.63 20.32
N SER A 252 -4.38 7.36 20.28
CA SER A 252 -5.06 7.86 21.46
C SER A 252 -6.56 7.67 21.38
N VAL A 253 -7.22 7.61 22.54
CA VAL A 253 -8.69 7.60 22.61
C VAL A 253 -9.31 8.87 22.03
N SER A 254 -8.57 9.99 22.03
CA SER A 254 -9.01 11.25 21.42
C SER A 254 -8.98 11.16 19.89
N THR A 255 -7.94 10.55 19.30
CA THR A 255 -7.87 10.26 17.86
C THR A 255 -8.98 9.29 17.44
N CYS A 256 -9.26 8.26 18.25
CA CYS A 256 -10.41 7.37 18.05
C CYS A 256 -11.71 8.15 17.98
N LEU A 257 -11.96 9.05 18.94
CA LEU A 257 -13.15 9.90 18.96
C LEU A 257 -13.21 10.83 17.75
N GLU A 258 -12.09 11.41 17.33
CA GLU A 258 -11.99 12.24 16.13
C GLU A 258 -12.40 11.44 14.88
N GLY A 259 -11.88 10.22 14.74
CA GLY A 259 -12.26 9.30 13.66
C GLY A 259 -13.76 9.03 13.64
N ILE A 260 -14.38 8.78 14.80
CA ILE A 260 -15.84 8.60 14.90
C ILE A 260 -16.58 9.85 14.40
N ARG A 261 -16.17 11.05 14.83
CA ARG A 261 -16.81 12.31 14.42
C ARG A 261 -16.65 12.60 12.93
N ARG A 262 -15.50 12.25 12.34
CA ARG A 262 -15.29 12.35 10.89
C ARG A 262 -16.19 11.38 10.12
N VAL A 263 -16.35 10.14 10.60
CA VAL A 263 -17.31 9.18 10.02
C VAL A 263 -18.74 9.71 10.10
N GLU A 264 -19.17 10.21 11.26
CA GLU A 264 -20.48 10.82 11.46
C GLU A 264 -20.74 11.96 10.46
N ALA A 265 -19.76 12.85 10.27
CA ALA A 265 -19.84 13.95 9.32
C ALA A 265 -20.01 13.45 7.87
N VAL A 266 -19.20 12.45 7.46
CA VAL A 266 -19.26 11.86 6.11
C VAL A 266 -20.58 11.13 5.86
N LEU A 267 -21.07 10.35 6.84
CA LEU A 267 -22.35 9.64 6.72
C LEU A 267 -23.52 10.62 6.62
N SER A 268 -23.52 11.66 7.47
CA SER A 268 -24.54 12.71 7.46
C SER A 268 -24.57 13.46 6.12
N GLN A 269 -23.40 13.86 5.61
CA GLN A 269 -23.27 14.54 4.33
C GLN A 269 -23.77 13.69 3.16
N THR A 270 -23.50 12.39 3.19
CA THR A 270 -23.91 11.45 2.13
C THR A 270 -25.35 10.96 2.28
N GLY A 271 -26.07 11.43 3.30
CA GLY A 271 -27.46 11.04 3.57
C GLY A 271 -27.61 9.57 3.96
N ARG A 272 -26.54 8.94 4.46
CA ARG A 272 -26.54 7.52 4.82
C ARG A 272 -27.05 7.33 6.25
N LEU A 273 -28.29 6.86 6.37
CA LEU A 273 -28.86 6.42 7.64
C LEU A 273 -28.52 4.94 7.86
N LEU A 274 -27.61 4.66 8.80
CA LEU A 274 -27.20 3.30 9.15
C LEU A 274 -27.97 2.88 10.42
N PRO A 275 -28.76 1.79 10.37
CA PRO A 275 -29.64 1.44 11.50
C PRO A 275 -28.92 0.82 12.69
N ARG A 276 -27.63 0.49 12.54
CA ARG A 276 -26.83 -0.24 13.54
C ARG A 276 -25.34 -0.09 13.27
N VAL A 277 -24.55 -0.42 14.29
CA VAL A 277 -23.11 -0.69 14.19
C VAL A 277 -22.88 -2.18 14.44
N PHE A 278 -22.14 -2.83 13.54
CA PHE A 278 -21.66 -4.19 13.73
C PHE A 278 -20.34 -4.22 14.48
N ILE A 279 -20.32 -5.01 15.55
CA ILE A 279 -19.20 -5.21 16.47
C ILE A 279 -18.42 -6.44 16.00
N LEU A 280 -17.16 -6.23 15.60
CA LEU A 280 -16.24 -7.32 15.28
C LEU A 280 -15.69 -7.98 16.56
N PRO A 281 -15.33 -9.27 16.52
CA PRO A 281 -14.87 -10.00 17.70
C PRO A 281 -13.47 -9.60 18.19
N GLU A 282 -12.66 -8.94 17.35
CA GLU A 282 -11.33 -8.43 17.74
C GLU A 282 -11.49 -7.28 18.75
N ARG A 283 -10.74 -7.33 19.86
CA ARG A 283 -10.97 -6.49 21.05
C ARG A 283 -10.95 -4.99 20.75
N TYR A 284 -9.98 -4.49 19.99
CA TYR A 284 -9.87 -3.05 19.71
C TYR A 284 -11.00 -2.58 18.78
N SER A 285 -11.36 -3.40 17.81
CA SER A 285 -12.51 -3.18 16.93
C SER A 285 -13.82 -3.21 17.72
N ALA A 286 -13.95 -4.08 18.72
CA ALA A 286 -15.12 -4.13 19.60
C ALA A 286 -15.26 -2.85 20.44
N ILE A 287 -14.18 -2.40 21.08
CA ILE A 287 -14.16 -1.16 21.87
C ILE A 287 -14.57 0.03 21.00
N LEU A 288 -13.95 0.17 19.82
CA LEU A 288 -14.26 1.25 18.90
C LEU A 288 -15.70 1.15 18.36
N GLY A 289 -16.17 -0.04 18.02
CA GLY A 289 -17.54 -0.29 17.55
C GLY A 289 -18.58 0.13 18.60
N HIS A 290 -18.39 -0.24 19.87
CA HIS A 290 -19.29 0.15 20.95
C HIS A 290 -19.29 1.67 21.18
N ALA A 291 -18.12 2.31 21.13
CA ALA A 291 -18.03 3.77 21.21
C ALA A 291 -18.79 4.45 20.05
N THR A 292 -18.59 3.93 18.84
CA THR A 292 -19.24 4.42 17.62
C THR A 292 -20.75 4.32 17.67
N ALA A 293 -21.28 3.17 18.10
CA ALA A 293 -22.71 2.93 18.24
C ALA A 293 -23.37 3.97 19.18
N ARG A 294 -22.71 4.26 20.30
CA ARG A 294 -23.19 5.22 21.30
C ARG A 294 -23.12 6.66 20.80
N VAL A 295 -22.05 7.02 20.06
CA VAL A 295 -21.94 8.37 19.46
C VAL A 295 -23.01 8.58 18.39
N LEU A 296 -23.26 7.59 17.53
CA LEU A 296 -24.26 7.67 16.47
C LEU A 296 -25.71 7.46 16.97
N GLY A 297 -25.90 7.03 18.22
CA GLY A 297 -27.21 6.78 18.80
C GLY A 297 -27.94 5.57 18.20
N VAL A 298 -27.20 4.55 17.76
CA VAL A 298 -27.74 3.34 17.11
C VAL A 298 -27.36 2.08 17.88
N PRO A 299 -28.10 0.96 17.75
CA PRO A 299 -27.74 -0.29 18.41
C PRO A 299 -26.38 -0.83 17.94
N ALA A 300 -25.66 -1.43 18.89
CA ALA A 300 -24.49 -2.25 18.66
C ALA A 300 -24.92 -3.72 18.54
N GLU A 301 -24.61 -4.38 17.42
CA GLU A 301 -24.94 -5.78 17.17
C GLU A 301 -23.67 -6.57 16.84
N PRO A 302 -23.50 -7.82 17.32
CA PRO A 302 -22.35 -8.62 16.94
C PRO A 302 -22.35 -8.93 15.43
N TRP A 303 -21.17 -8.90 14.80
CA TRP A 303 -21.01 -9.37 13.43
C TRP A 303 -21.18 -10.90 13.38
N PRO A 304 -22.10 -11.45 12.55
CA PRO A 304 -22.25 -12.89 12.43
C PRO A 304 -21.01 -13.55 11.83
N GLU A 305 -20.68 -14.78 12.25
CA GLU A 305 -19.51 -15.53 11.75
C GLU A 305 -19.50 -15.72 10.23
N GLN A 306 -20.69 -15.92 9.64
CA GLN A 306 -20.92 -16.06 8.21
C GLN A 306 -21.01 -14.71 7.46
N GLY A 307 -20.87 -13.60 8.17
CA GLY A 307 -21.18 -12.26 7.68
C GLY A 307 -22.67 -11.94 7.71
N SER A 308 -23.01 -10.70 7.32
CA SER A 308 -24.38 -10.21 7.29
C SER A 308 -24.65 -9.47 5.99
N ASP A 309 -25.86 -9.59 5.45
CA ASP A 309 -26.36 -8.75 4.35
C ASP A 309 -27.18 -7.55 4.85
N ALA A 310 -27.41 -7.44 6.16
CA ALA A 310 -28.19 -6.34 6.73
C ALA A 310 -27.41 -5.02 6.66
N PRO A 311 -28.09 -3.87 6.43
CA PRO A 311 -27.44 -2.56 6.39
C PRO A 311 -26.89 -2.16 7.76
N GLY A 312 -25.76 -1.45 7.77
CA GLY A 312 -25.09 -1.04 9.00
C GLY A 312 -23.65 -0.58 8.78
N LEU A 313 -23.05 0.02 9.81
CA LEU A 313 -21.64 0.36 9.85
C LEU A 313 -20.86 -0.80 10.46
N VAL A 314 -19.90 -1.38 9.72
CA VAL A 314 -18.93 -2.32 10.27
C VAL A 314 -17.70 -1.55 10.70
N VAL A 315 -17.28 -1.72 11.96
CA VAL A 315 -16.17 -0.96 12.55
C VAL A 315 -15.00 -1.90 12.83
N ALA A 316 -13.89 -1.67 12.14
CA ALA A 316 -12.60 -2.27 12.44
C ALA A 316 -11.67 -1.21 13.03
N TYR A 317 -10.94 -1.56 14.10
CA TYR A 317 -9.83 -0.72 14.52
C TYR A 317 -8.71 -0.78 13.48
N ASP A 318 -8.32 -2.00 13.09
CA ASP A 318 -7.34 -2.22 12.04
C ASP A 318 -7.62 -3.55 11.33
N LEU A 319 -7.72 -3.51 10.00
CA LEU A 319 -7.93 -4.71 9.21
C LEU A 319 -6.75 -5.70 9.28
N MET A 320 -5.52 -5.23 9.56
CA MET A 320 -4.35 -6.11 9.76
C MET A 320 -4.50 -7.05 10.97
N ASN A 321 -5.31 -6.67 11.95
CA ASN A 321 -5.50 -7.45 13.18
C ASN A 321 -6.59 -8.53 13.03
N LEU A 322 -7.26 -8.60 11.88
CA LEU A 322 -8.38 -9.51 11.66
C LEU A 322 -7.91 -10.81 11.01
N GLU A 323 -8.48 -11.92 11.48
CA GLU A 323 -8.19 -13.24 10.93
C GLU A 323 -8.71 -13.39 9.48
N PRO A 324 -8.02 -14.16 8.61
CA PRO A 324 -8.40 -14.30 7.20
C PRO A 324 -9.85 -14.72 6.92
N PRO A 325 -10.48 -15.65 7.70
CA PRO A 325 -11.89 -15.98 7.51
C PRO A 325 -12.82 -14.77 7.71
N LEU A 326 -12.54 -13.93 8.70
CA LEU A 326 -13.33 -12.72 8.96
C LEU A 326 -13.16 -11.71 7.83
N LEU A 327 -11.93 -11.46 7.39
CA LEU A 327 -11.64 -10.59 6.24
C LEU A 327 -12.43 -11.00 4.99
N LYS A 328 -12.55 -12.31 4.73
CA LYS A 328 -13.34 -12.82 3.60
C LYS A 328 -14.81 -12.42 3.68
N THR A 329 -15.41 -12.38 4.87
CA THR A 329 -16.80 -11.92 5.06
C THR A 329 -17.00 -10.43 4.83
N LEU A 330 -15.92 -9.65 5.03
CA LEU A 330 -15.89 -8.20 4.91
C LEU A 330 -15.51 -7.70 3.52
N GLN A 331 -14.97 -8.55 2.65
CA GLN A 331 -14.54 -8.14 1.31
C GLN A 331 -15.69 -7.66 0.39
N PRO A 332 -16.87 -8.31 0.35
CA PRO A 332 -17.95 -7.89 -0.54
C PRO A 332 -18.60 -6.57 -0.10
N HIS A 333 -18.91 -5.71 -1.07
CA HIS A 333 -19.87 -4.63 -0.89
C HIS A 333 -21.27 -5.20 -0.77
N ARG A 334 -22.08 -4.59 0.09
CA ARG A 334 -23.49 -4.94 0.27
C ARG A 334 -24.36 -3.69 0.37
N PRO A 335 -25.63 -3.74 -0.07
CA PRO A 335 -26.51 -2.59 -0.01
C PRO A 335 -26.65 -2.03 1.41
N GLY A 336 -26.35 -0.75 1.58
CA GLY A 336 -26.48 -0.06 2.86
C GLY A 336 -25.44 -0.46 3.92
N GLN A 337 -24.41 -1.24 3.57
CA GLN A 337 -23.27 -1.45 4.44
C GLN A 337 -22.14 -0.46 4.16
N VAL A 338 -21.46 -0.04 5.22
CA VAL A 338 -20.21 0.73 5.15
C VAL A 338 -19.19 0.04 6.04
N LEU A 339 -17.98 -0.19 5.53
CA LEU A 339 -16.85 -0.66 6.31
C LEU A 339 -15.92 0.49 6.60
N TRP A 340 -15.66 0.73 7.89
CA TRP A 340 -14.67 1.70 8.35
C TRP A 340 -13.51 0.99 9.04
N SER A 341 -12.28 1.31 8.62
CA SER A 341 -11.06 0.98 9.34
C SER A 341 -10.51 2.23 10.01
N HIS A 342 -10.24 2.18 11.32
CA HIS A 342 -9.66 3.33 11.99
C HIS A 342 -8.22 3.57 11.53
N ALA A 343 -7.39 2.55 11.63
CA ALA A 343 -6.00 2.56 11.20
C ALA A 343 -5.81 1.67 9.98
N THR A 344 -4.81 1.97 9.15
CA THR A 344 -4.41 1.10 8.04
C THR A 344 -2.90 1.23 7.81
N GLN A 345 -2.21 0.09 7.79
CA GLN A 345 -0.78 0.06 7.50
C GLN A 345 -0.56 0.36 6.01
N TRP A 346 0.26 1.36 5.68
CA TRP A 346 0.48 1.73 4.27
C TRP A 346 1.70 1.07 3.63
N THR A 347 2.55 0.42 4.42
CA THR A 347 3.75 -0.27 3.92
C THR A 347 3.50 -1.73 3.53
N GLU A 348 2.33 -2.27 3.84
CA GLU A 348 1.92 -3.62 3.48
C GLU A 348 0.60 -3.61 2.71
N GLU A 349 0.45 -4.57 1.82
CA GLU A 349 -0.80 -4.75 1.08
C GLU A 349 -1.79 -5.55 1.90
N LEU A 350 -3.06 -5.12 1.88
CA LEU A 350 -4.18 -5.85 2.45
C LEU A 350 -5.08 -6.39 1.34
N PRO A 351 -5.87 -7.46 1.59
CA PRO A 351 -6.78 -8.02 0.60
C PRO A 351 -7.76 -7.00 0.00
N PHE A 352 -8.13 -5.98 0.78
CA PHE A 352 -8.96 -4.87 0.35
C PHE A 352 -8.77 -3.61 1.20
N THR A 353 -9.21 -2.47 0.67
CA THR A 353 -9.32 -1.18 1.37
C THR A 353 -10.72 -1.01 1.93
N ALA A 354 -10.85 -0.44 3.13
CA ALA A 354 -12.13 -0.06 3.71
C ALA A 354 -12.81 1.07 2.91
N ASP A 355 -14.12 1.24 3.07
CA ASP A 355 -14.86 2.32 2.41
C ASP A 355 -14.44 3.68 2.98
N LEU A 356 -14.21 3.71 4.29
CA LEU A 356 -13.64 4.82 5.06
C LEU A 356 -12.38 4.33 5.78
N THR A 357 -11.32 5.12 5.75
CA THR A 357 -10.08 4.90 6.52
C THR A 357 -9.78 6.15 7.32
N THR A 358 -9.56 6.08 8.65
CA THR A 358 -9.22 7.30 9.39
C THR A 358 -7.83 7.78 9.00
N PHE A 359 -6.79 7.00 9.30
CA PHE A 359 -5.41 7.38 9.02
C PHE A 359 -4.56 6.21 8.53
N MET A 360 -3.42 6.55 7.93
CA MET A 360 -2.44 5.60 7.43
C MET A 360 -1.16 5.64 8.27
N TYR A 361 -0.63 4.47 8.65
CA TYR A 361 0.57 4.36 9.49
C TYR A 361 1.61 3.36 8.93
N GLN A 362 2.86 3.49 9.37
CA GLN A 362 3.88 2.45 9.19
C GLN A 362 4.10 1.64 10.48
N MET A 363 4.20 2.30 11.64
CA MET A 363 4.12 1.65 12.95
C MET A 363 3.02 2.28 13.80
N ASN A 364 2.13 1.46 14.36
CA ASN A 364 1.01 1.90 15.19
C ASN A 364 0.98 1.15 16.53
N PHE A 365 0.78 1.89 17.61
CA PHE A 365 0.51 1.35 18.94
C PHE A 365 -0.88 1.79 19.34
N ALA A 366 -1.80 0.83 19.42
CA ALA A 366 -3.20 1.11 19.74
C ALA A 366 -3.35 1.73 21.13
N PRO A 367 -4.41 2.54 21.37
CA PRO A 367 -4.58 3.25 22.64
C PRO A 367 -4.64 2.31 23.86
N TRP A 368 -5.09 1.07 23.62
CA TRP A 368 -5.29 0.03 24.63
C TRP A 368 -4.21 -1.07 24.63
N GLY A 369 -3.21 -0.97 23.75
CA GLY A 369 -2.09 -1.91 23.67
C GLY A 369 -0.97 -1.58 24.64
N GLU A 370 0.11 -2.37 24.58
CA GLU A 370 1.37 -2.02 25.24
C GLU A 370 1.94 -0.75 24.59
N ARG A 371 2.40 0.20 25.40
CA ARG A 371 2.83 1.53 24.92
C ARG A 371 4.14 1.95 25.55
N LEU A 372 4.86 2.86 24.88
CA LEU A 372 6.09 3.45 25.41
C LEU A 372 5.75 4.72 26.17
N ARG A 373 6.11 4.77 27.46
CA ARG A 373 6.01 5.99 28.24
C ARG A 373 7.17 6.91 27.82
N LEU A 374 6.82 8.06 27.24
CA LEU A 374 7.75 9.15 27.02
C LEU A 374 7.73 10.03 28.26
N ASP A 375 8.57 9.71 29.24
CA ASP A 375 8.84 10.58 30.38
C ASP A 375 10.01 11.49 30.01
N PRO A 376 9.87 12.84 30.09
CA PRO A 376 10.96 13.75 29.80
C PRO A 376 12.19 13.59 30.73
N ASP A 377 12.01 13.00 31.92
CA ASP A 377 13.08 12.77 32.91
C ASP A 377 13.41 11.27 33.12
N ALA A 378 12.59 10.33 32.64
CA ALA A 378 12.89 8.90 32.76
C ALA A 378 13.67 8.36 31.55
N ARG A 379 14.43 7.29 31.80
CA ARG A 379 15.17 6.58 30.76
C ARG A 379 14.20 6.15 29.65
N PRO A 380 14.50 6.36 28.36
CA PRO A 380 13.69 5.84 27.28
C PRO A 380 13.57 4.31 27.43
N GLY A 381 12.35 3.81 27.61
CA GLY A 381 12.09 2.37 27.59
C GLY A 381 11.09 1.80 28.60
N GLU A 382 10.46 2.58 29.47
CA GLU A 382 9.40 2.02 30.33
C GLU A 382 8.13 1.77 29.50
N ARG A 383 7.73 0.49 29.42
CA ARG A 383 6.51 0.08 28.72
C ARG A 383 5.34 0.11 29.69
N THR A 384 4.26 0.79 29.33
CA THR A 384 2.99 0.67 30.05
C THR A 384 2.27 -0.58 29.57
N PRO A 385 1.72 -1.39 30.50
CA PRO A 385 0.98 -2.59 30.12
C PRO A 385 -0.28 -2.23 29.31
N PRO A 386 -0.80 -3.18 28.52
CA PRO A 386 -2.10 -3.04 27.85
C PRO A 386 -3.22 -2.67 28.84
N ALA A 387 -4.22 -1.94 28.34
CA ALA A 387 -5.35 -1.54 29.17
C ALA A 387 -6.22 -2.76 29.53
N GLU A 388 -6.41 -2.98 30.83
CA GLU A 388 -7.32 -3.98 31.36
C GLU A 388 -8.76 -3.44 31.46
N GLY A 389 -9.72 -4.36 31.63
CA GLY A 389 -11.12 -4.03 31.85
C GLY A 389 -12.07 -4.49 30.74
N PRO A 390 -13.39 -4.38 30.97
CA PRO A 390 -14.43 -4.68 29.99
C PRO A 390 -14.41 -3.74 28.77
N VAL A 391 -14.89 -4.25 27.63
CA VAL A 391 -14.94 -3.49 26.36
C VAL A 391 -15.78 -2.23 26.49
N GLU A 392 -16.89 -2.29 27.21
CA GLU A 392 -17.85 -1.21 27.39
C GLU A 392 -17.28 -0.06 28.21
N GLU A 393 -16.45 -0.36 29.22
CA GLU A 393 -15.77 0.65 30.03
C GLU A 393 -14.70 1.38 29.21
N LEU A 394 -13.91 0.64 28.43
CA LEU A 394 -12.92 1.23 27.53
C LEU A 394 -13.57 2.07 26.43
N ALA A 395 -14.74 1.64 25.93
CA ALA A 395 -15.53 2.39 24.96
C ALA A 395 -16.06 3.69 25.56
N GLN A 396 -16.47 3.69 26.83
CA GLN A 396 -16.84 4.91 27.54
C GLN A 396 -15.66 5.90 27.63
N GLY A 397 -14.44 5.39 27.79
CA GLY A 397 -13.22 6.21 27.76
C GLY A 397 -13.04 6.98 26.45
N VAL A 398 -13.38 6.37 25.30
CA VAL A 398 -13.36 7.05 23.99
C VAL A 398 -14.40 8.16 23.94
N ILE A 399 -15.63 7.89 24.36
CA ILE A 399 -16.73 8.86 24.30
C ILE A 399 -16.46 10.07 25.21
N SER A 400 -15.83 9.82 26.35
CA SER A 400 -15.47 10.85 27.33
C SER A 400 -14.17 11.59 26.99
N ALA A 401 -13.46 11.20 25.91
CA ALA A 401 -12.22 11.85 25.52
C ALA A 401 -12.48 13.31 25.08
N LYS A 402 -11.50 14.17 25.33
CA LYS A 402 -11.50 15.55 24.82
C LYS A 402 -10.80 15.59 23.47
N LEU A 403 -11.45 16.19 22.47
CA LEU A 403 -10.82 16.55 21.20
C LEU A 403 -10.01 17.84 21.36
N SER A 404 -8.91 17.95 20.63
CA SER A 404 -8.22 19.23 20.48
C SER A 404 -9.09 20.21 19.68
N GLU A 405 -8.82 21.51 19.81
CA GLU A 405 -9.62 22.55 19.14
C GLU A 405 -9.51 22.49 17.61
N ASP A 406 -8.38 22.00 17.11
CA ASP A 406 -8.03 21.83 15.70
C ASP A 406 -8.42 20.46 15.11
N ALA A 407 -8.88 19.51 15.94
CA ALA A 407 -9.11 18.11 15.54
C ALA A 407 -10.04 17.96 14.32
N LEU A 408 -10.94 18.92 14.07
CA LEU A 408 -11.93 18.87 12.99
C LEU A 408 -11.84 20.08 12.05
N GLU A 409 -10.75 20.86 12.12
CA GLU A 409 -10.59 22.11 11.36
C GLU A 409 -10.68 21.89 9.84
N ASP A 410 -10.16 20.75 9.36
CA ASP A 410 -10.11 20.43 7.93
C ASP A 410 -11.35 19.68 7.41
N LEU A 411 -12.40 19.50 8.23
CA LEU A 411 -13.67 18.89 7.80
C LEU A 411 -14.26 19.54 6.55
N PRO A 412 -14.27 20.88 6.36
CA PRO A 412 -14.78 21.49 5.14
C PRO A 412 -14.02 21.06 3.88
N VAL A 413 -12.73 20.75 3.98
CA VAL A 413 -11.92 20.21 2.88
C VAL A 413 -12.37 18.78 2.57
N LEU A 414 -12.46 17.94 3.60
CA LEU A 414 -12.95 16.56 3.46
C LEU A 414 -14.37 16.52 2.87
N SER A 415 -15.25 17.42 3.29
CA SER A 415 -16.61 17.49 2.76
C SER A 415 -16.65 17.81 1.27
N ARG A 416 -15.85 18.76 0.79
CA ARG A 416 -15.79 19.04 -0.66
C ARG A 416 -15.31 17.83 -1.47
N LEU A 417 -14.30 17.13 -0.95
CA LEU A 417 -13.79 15.88 -1.54
C LEU A 417 -14.90 14.82 -1.61
N VAL A 418 -15.57 14.52 -0.49
CA VAL A 418 -16.63 13.50 -0.44
C VAL A 418 -17.81 13.85 -1.36
N ALA A 419 -18.16 15.13 -1.49
CA ALA A 419 -19.21 15.56 -2.42
C ALA A 419 -18.82 15.27 -3.88
N ALA A 420 -17.58 15.59 -4.26
CA ALA A 420 -17.06 15.27 -5.59
C ALA A 420 -17.01 13.75 -5.84
N MET A 421 -16.56 12.97 -4.85
CA MET A 421 -16.54 11.50 -4.91
C MET A 421 -17.95 10.89 -5.11
N GLY A 422 -18.97 11.46 -4.45
CA GLY A 422 -20.36 11.00 -4.55
C GLY A 422 -21.06 11.31 -5.89
N SER A 423 -20.45 12.15 -6.73
CA SER A 423 -20.95 12.42 -8.09
C SER A 423 -20.75 11.23 -9.03
N LEU A 424 -19.75 10.38 -8.74
CA LEU A 424 -19.41 9.20 -9.53
C LEU A 424 -20.48 8.12 -9.43
N LYS A 425 -20.63 7.35 -10.51
CA LYS A 425 -21.57 6.24 -10.65
C LYS A 425 -20.86 4.96 -11.07
N ASP A 426 -21.59 3.85 -10.95
CA ASP A 426 -21.19 2.52 -11.40
C ASP A 426 -19.82 2.08 -10.87
N ALA A 427 -19.04 1.40 -11.71
CA ALA A 427 -17.77 0.81 -11.33
C ALA A 427 -16.68 1.84 -11.02
N ALA A 428 -16.85 3.12 -11.40
CA ALA A 428 -15.92 4.19 -11.03
C ALA A 428 -16.16 4.71 -9.62
N ALA A 429 -17.36 4.50 -9.07
CA ALA A 429 -17.72 4.93 -7.73
C ALA A 429 -16.77 4.34 -6.68
N GLY A 430 -16.51 5.13 -5.64
CA GLY A 430 -15.73 4.71 -4.48
C GLY A 430 -16.47 3.68 -3.63
N GLY A 431 -15.74 3.02 -2.72
CA GLY A 431 -16.30 1.96 -1.88
C GLY A 431 -17.52 2.41 -1.08
N LEU A 432 -17.49 3.64 -0.57
CA LEU A 432 -18.60 4.29 0.13
C LEU A 432 -19.88 4.41 -0.72
N PHE A 433 -19.80 4.33 -2.05
CA PHE A 433 -20.92 4.57 -2.96
C PHE A 433 -21.35 3.32 -3.76
N VAL A 434 -20.61 2.23 -3.63
CA VAL A 434 -20.87 0.96 -4.31
C VAL A 434 -21.75 0.06 -3.43
N GLN A 435 -22.66 -0.70 -4.05
CA GLN A 435 -23.58 -1.60 -3.33
C GLN A 435 -23.31 -3.09 -3.55
N GLN A 436 -22.47 -3.45 -4.51
CA GLN A 436 -22.20 -4.83 -4.90
C GLN A 436 -20.78 -4.99 -5.45
N GLY A 437 -20.31 -6.24 -5.56
CA GLY A 437 -18.95 -6.55 -5.99
C GLY A 437 -17.98 -6.59 -4.82
N LEU A 438 -16.68 -6.62 -5.11
CA LEU A 438 -15.64 -6.75 -4.09
C LEU A 438 -14.96 -5.40 -3.86
N ARG A 439 -14.61 -5.12 -2.60
CA ARG A 439 -13.72 -4.01 -2.26
C ARG A 439 -12.37 -4.20 -2.95
N ARG A 440 -11.79 -3.09 -3.41
CA ARG A 440 -10.52 -3.08 -4.14
C ARG A 440 -9.36 -3.34 -3.19
N ARG A 441 -8.32 -4.02 -3.67
CA ARG A 441 -7.07 -4.27 -2.94
C ARG A 441 -6.50 -2.97 -2.37
N HIS A 442 -5.98 -3.03 -1.15
CA HIS A 442 -5.18 -1.96 -0.59
C HIS A 442 -3.75 -2.06 -1.13
N LEU A 443 -3.26 -0.97 -1.70
CA LEU A 443 -1.94 -0.90 -2.30
C LEU A 443 -0.98 -0.15 -1.37
N SER A 444 0.25 -0.63 -1.30
CA SER A 444 1.32 -0.05 -0.46
C SER A 444 2.08 1.10 -1.13
N ASP A 445 1.66 1.50 -2.34
CA ASP A 445 2.24 2.61 -3.08
C ASP A 445 1.15 3.52 -3.68
N SER A 446 1.55 4.75 -3.98
CA SER A 446 0.75 5.80 -4.62
C SER A 446 1.67 6.88 -5.18
N PRO A 447 1.17 7.80 -6.01
CA PRO A 447 1.93 8.98 -6.43
C PRO A 447 2.46 9.85 -5.28
N VAL A 448 1.77 9.84 -4.12
CA VAL A 448 2.28 10.47 -2.90
C VAL A 448 3.29 9.54 -2.24
N LYS A 449 4.57 9.89 -2.35
CA LYS A 449 5.67 9.10 -1.75
C LYS A 449 5.79 9.38 -0.26
N SER A 450 6.21 8.37 0.50
CA SER A 450 6.50 8.51 1.93
C SER A 450 7.77 7.74 2.30
N GLY A 451 8.56 8.30 3.22
CA GLY A 451 9.72 7.62 3.78
C GLY A 451 9.32 6.31 4.46
N ARG A 452 10.02 5.22 4.13
CA ARG A 452 9.86 3.91 4.79
C ARG A 452 11.00 3.71 5.78
N PHE A 453 10.67 3.55 7.05
CA PHE A 453 11.65 3.33 8.13
C PHE A 453 11.64 1.86 8.59
N GLY A 454 12.64 1.07 8.22
CA GLY A 454 12.69 -0.35 8.55
C GLY A 454 13.95 -1.06 8.09
#